data_AF-A0A0D2JFG8-F1
#
_entry.id   AF-A0A0D2JFG8-F1
#
_cell.length_a   1.000
_cell.length_b   1.000
_cell.length_c   1.000
_cell.angle_alpha   90.00
_cell.angle_beta   90.00
_cell.angle_gamma   90.00
#
_symmetry.space_group_name_H-M   'P 1'
#
loop_
_entity.id
_entity.type
_entity.pdbx_description
1 polymer ?
#
loop_
_entity_poly.entity_id
_entity_poly.type
_entity_poly.pdbx_seq_one_letter_code
_entity_poly.pdbx_strand_id
1 'polypeptide(L)'
;MADGCKQRDVVADLKNEVLVYEHLAALQGKVIPDLLAGGFWRDEYLFFLATAVVEGEQPSSATADAYPEAEKALRKIHAMGVVHRAVRRRNMLVARKGRSFKVWFLDFETSRIAAAPEEFDQDMADLRRVFRRSD
;
A
#
# COMPACT_ATOMS: atom_id res chain seq x y z
N MET A 1 26.54 -6.16 -20.64
CA MET A 1 26.66 -5.27 -19.45
C MET A 1 25.34 -4.54 -19.27
N ALA A 2 24.36 -5.23 -18.68
CA ALA A 2 23.06 -4.65 -18.35
C ALA A 2 22.47 -5.57 -17.28
N ASP A 3 22.62 -5.23 -16.00
CA ASP A 3 21.69 -5.70 -14.94
C ASP A 3 21.96 -5.13 -13.55
N GLY A 4 23.22 -4.80 -13.22
CA GLY A 4 23.60 -4.44 -11.85
C GLY A 4 22.97 -3.15 -11.29
N CYS A 5 22.63 -2.19 -12.14
CA CYS A 5 21.97 -0.94 -11.70
C CYS A 5 20.49 -1.19 -11.34
N LYS A 6 19.78 -2.00 -12.14
CA LYS A 6 18.37 -2.32 -11.90
C LYS A 6 18.18 -3.15 -10.62
N GLN A 7 19.11 -4.04 -10.31
CA GLN A 7 19.06 -4.80 -9.05
C GLN A 7 19.28 -3.92 -7.81
N ARG A 8 20.11 -2.87 -7.90
CA ARG A 8 20.32 -1.94 -6.77
C ARG A 8 19.08 -1.11 -6.49
N ASP A 9 18.39 -0.66 -7.54
CA ASP A 9 17.15 0.12 -7.41
C ASP A 9 16.04 -0.74 -6.78
N VAL A 10 15.86 -1.99 -7.23
CA VAL A 10 14.88 -2.93 -6.65
C VAL A 10 15.15 -3.22 -5.16
N VAL A 11 16.42 -3.40 -4.77
CA VAL A 11 16.75 -3.63 -3.35
C VAL A 11 16.50 -2.38 -2.51
N ALA A 12 16.74 -1.19 -3.05
CA ALA A 12 16.44 0.06 -2.36
C ALA A 12 14.93 0.24 -2.15
N ASP A 13 14.13 -0.05 -3.18
CA ASP A 13 12.66 0.04 -3.14
C ASP A 13 12.07 -0.93 -2.11
N LEU A 14 12.53 -2.19 -2.08
CA LEU A 14 12.09 -3.18 -1.08
C LEU A 14 12.53 -2.81 0.34
N LYS A 15 13.74 -2.24 0.51
CA LYS A 15 14.19 -1.74 1.82
C LYS A 15 13.31 -0.58 2.29
N ASN A 16 12.95 0.33 1.40
CA ASN A 16 12.01 1.41 1.70
C ASN A 16 10.65 0.84 2.13
N GLU A 17 10.13 -0.15 1.39
CA GLU A 17 8.86 -0.79 1.74
C GLU A 17 8.89 -1.43 3.13
N VAL A 18 9.95 -2.18 3.49
CA VAL A 18 10.12 -2.73 4.86
C VAL A 18 10.04 -1.63 5.91
N LEU A 19 10.80 -0.54 5.74
CA LEU A 19 10.82 0.59 6.68
C LEU A 19 9.44 1.23 6.83
N VAL A 20 8.68 1.34 5.74
CA VAL A 20 7.31 1.86 5.77
C VAL A 20 6.37 0.92 6.51
N TYR A 21 6.46 -0.40 6.28
CA TYR A 21 5.67 -1.38 7.03
C TYR A 21 5.97 -1.34 8.52
N GLU A 22 7.25 -1.25 8.91
CA GLU A 22 7.69 -1.11 10.29
C GLU A 22 7.14 0.18 10.93
N HIS A 23 7.22 1.31 10.22
CA HIS A 23 6.66 2.58 10.67
C HIS A 23 5.13 2.54 10.83
N LEU A 24 4.45 1.76 9.98
CA LEU A 24 3.01 1.56 10.00
C LEU A 24 2.56 0.36 10.86
N ALA A 25 3.40 -0.17 11.76
CA ALA A 25 3.09 -1.36 12.57
C ALA A 25 1.71 -1.30 13.27
N ALA A 26 1.29 -0.13 13.75
CA ALA A 26 -0.02 0.04 14.40
C ALA A 26 -1.24 -0.15 13.47
N LEU A 27 -1.04 -0.11 12.15
CA LEU A 27 -2.06 -0.24 11.10
C LEU A 27 -2.09 -1.62 10.43
N GLN A 28 -1.07 -2.45 10.69
CA GLN A 28 -1.02 -3.84 10.24
C GLN A 28 -2.23 -4.64 10.75
N GLY A 29 -2.76 -5.52 9.91
CA GLY A 29 -4.02 -6.26 10.11
C GLY A 29 -5.30 -5.39 10.05
N LYS A 30 -5.16 -4.06 10.00
CA LYS A 30 -6.31 -3.12 10.03
C LYS A 30 -6.59 -2.50 8.67
N VAL A 31 -5.58 -1.97 8.01
CA VAL A 31 -5.71 -1.28 6.71
C VAL A 31 -4.55 -1.59 5.76
N ILE A 32 -3.50 -2.24 6.26
CA ILE A 32 -2.41 -2.83 5.50
C ILE A 32 -2.19 -4.27 6.01
N PRO A 33 -1.67 -5.19 5.18
CA PRO A 33 -1.32 -6.53 5.64
C PRO A 33 -0.29 -6.53 6.77
N ASP A 34 -0.22 -7.62 7.52
CA ASP A 34 0.88 -7.82 8.48
C ASP A 34 2.19 -8.07 7.74
N LEU A 35 3.27 -7.43 8.20
CA LEU A 35 4.64 -7.75 7.77
C LEU A 35 5.07 -9.01 8.51
N LEU A 36 5.29 -10.10 7.77
CA LEU A 36 5.71 -11.38 8.33
C LEU A 36 7.23 -11.49 8.43
N ALA A 37 7.93 -11.01 7.41
CA ALA A 37 9.38 -10.97 7.36
C ALA A 37 9.87 -9.99 6.28
N GLY A 38 11.07 -9.45 6.47
CA GLY A 38 11.79 -8.69 5.45
C GLY A 38 13.28 -8.74 5.73
N GLY A 39 14.11 -8.84 4.68
CA GLY A 39 15.56 -8.86 4.83
C GLY A 39 16.28 -9.66 3.75
N PHE A 40 17.55 -9.97 4.02
CA PHE A 40 18.40 -10.76 3.12
C PHE A 40 18.28 -12.27 3.39
N TRP A 41 18.32 -13.04 2.32
CA TRP A 41 18.40 -14.50 2.34
C TRP A 41 19.67 -14.97 1.62
N ARG A 42 20.33 -16.01 2.15
CA ARG A 42 21.57 -16.64 1.62
C ARG A 42 22.67 -15.63 1.29
N ASP A 43 23.41 -15.19 2.31
CA ASP A 43 24.62 -14.35 2.16
C ASP A 43 24.39 -13.10 1.28
N GLU A 44 23.28 -12.39 1.54
CA GLU A 44 22.90 -11.15 0.85
C GLU A 44 22.52 -11.27 -0.64
N TYR A 45 22.34 -12.49 -1.15
CA TYR A 45 22.02 -12.70 -2.56
C TYR A 45 20.61 -12.25 -2.96
N LEU A 46 19.64 -12.36 -2.04
CA LEU A 46 18.24 -12.00 -2.31
C LEU A 46 17.68 -11.17 -1.16
N PHE A 47 17.18 -9.97 -1.47
CA PHE A 47 16.34 -9.21 -0.54
C PHE A 47 14.88 -9.56 -0.80
N PHE A 48 14.11 -9.81 0.26
CA PHE A 48 12.70 -10.16 0.15
C PHE A 48 11.85 -9.42 1.18
N LEU A 49 10.56 -9.33 0.87
CA LEU A 49 9.49 -8.87 1.74
C LEU A 49 8.39 -9.94 1.70
N ALA A 50 7.88 -10.33 2.86
CA ALA A 50 6.76 -11.25 2.99
C ALA A 50 5.69 -10.61 3.87
N THR A 51 4.47 -10.51 3.34
CA THR A 51 3.30 -10.00 4.05
C THR A 51 2.20 -11.06 4.15
N ALA A 52 1.27 -10.87 5.08
CA ALA A 52 0.14 -11.75 5.25
C ALA A 52 -0.75 -11.75 4.00
N VAL A 53 -1.23 -12.94 3.61
CA VAL A 53 -2.26 -13.06 2.58
C VAL A 53 -3.56 -12.50 3.11
N VAL A 54 -4.14 -11.53 2.40
CA VAL A 54 -5.43 -10.91 2.75
C VAL A 54 -6.47 -11.21 1.68
N GLU A 55 -7.71 -11.42 2.11
CA GLU A 55 -8.84 -11.60 1.20
C GLU A 55 -9.28 -10.26 0.59
N GLY A 56 -9.67 -10.30 -0.67
CA GLY A 56 -10.35 -9.19 -1.34
C GLY A 56 -10.18 -9.26 -2.85
N GLU A 57 -10.86 -8.35 -3.54
CA GLU A 57 -10.75 -8.12 -4.97
C GLU A 57 -10.27 -6.70 -5.25
N GLN A 58 -9.70 -6.45 -6.42
CA GLN A 58 -9.33 -5.09 -6.81
C GLN A 58 -10.59 -4.22 -6.91
N PRO A 59 -10.51 -2.91 -6.57
CA PRO A 59 -11.65 -2.00 -6.69
C PRO A 59 -12.27 -2.03 -8.10
N SER A 60 -13.57 -2.26 -8.15
CA SER A 60 -14.39 -2.28 -9.36
C SER A 60 -15.67 -1.46 -9.17
N SER A 61 -16.53 -1.40 -10.20
CA SER A 61 -17.84 -0.77 -10.09
C SER A 61 -18.72 -1.44 -9.03
N ALA A 62 -18.60 -2.76 -8.84
CA ALA A 62 -19.34 -3.52 -7.83
C ALA A 62 -18.94 -3.16 -6.39
N THR A 63 -17.73 -2.63 -6.20
CA THR A 63 -17.20 -2.21 -4.89
C THR A 63 -17.08 -0.70 -4.76
N ALA A 64 -17.72 0.08 -5.64
CA ALA A 64 -17.64 1.55 -5.61
C ALA A 64 -18.06 2.14 -4.25
N ASP A 65 -19.03 1.49 -3.59
CA ASP A 65 -19.56 1.89 -2.29
C ASP A 65 -18.55 1.68 -1.13
N ALA A 66 -17.39 1.06 -1.40
CA ALA A 66 -16.29 0.94 -0.43
C ALA A 66 -15.45 2.22 -0.30
N TYR A 67 -15.67 3.23 -1.16
CA TYR A 67 -14.91 4.48 -1.14
C TYR A 67 -14.79 5.13 0.25
N PRO A 68 -15.85 5.24 1.08
CA PRO A 68 -15.73 5.84 2.41
C PRO A 68 -14.76 5.07 3.33
N GLU A 69 -14.74 3.75 3.26
CA GLU A 69 -13.81 2.92 4.05
C GLU A 69 -12.38 3.01 3.51
N ALA A 70 -12.22 3.11 2.18
CA ALA A 70 -10.94 3.34 1.55
C ALA A 70 -10.35 4.71 1.94
N GLU A 71 -11.17 5.76 1.95
CA GLU A 71 -10.76 7.10 2.36
C GLU A 71 -10.35 7.11 3.84
N LYS A 72 -11.15 6.49 4.71
CA LYS A 72 -10.84 6.36 6.13
C LYS A 72 -9.54 5.58 6.37
N ALA A 73 -9.30 4.52 5.58
CA ALA A 73 -8.07 3.74 5.65
C ALA A 73 -6.85 4.57 5.21
N LEU A 74 -6.95 5.29 4.10
CA LEU A 74 -5.86 6.13 3.61
C LEU A 74 -5.55 7.28 4.57
N ARG A 75 -6.58 7.91 5.17
CA ARG A 75 -6.39 8.94 6.22
C ARG A 75 -5.62 8.42 7.44
N LYS A 76 -5.79 7.14 7.81
CA LYS A 76 -5.00 6.54 8.90
C LYS A 76 -3.52 6.42 8.53
N ILE A 77 -3.22 6.06 7.28
CA ILE A 77 -1.84 6.02 6.76
C ILE A 77 -1.23 7.43 6.77
N HIS A 78 -1.97 8.43 6.25
CA HIS A 78 -1.53 9.83 6.26
C HIS A 78 -1.33 10.38 7.68
N ALA A 79 -2.17 9.98 8.65
CA ALA A 79 -2.01 10.37 10.05
C ALA A 79 -0.72 9.84 10.70
N MET A 80 -0.12 8.78 10.16
CA MET A 80 1.21 8.30 10.54
C MET A 80 2.34 9.06 9.83
N GLY A 81 2.01 10.10 9.04
CA GLY A 81 2.97 10.89 8.27
C GLY A 81 3.47 10.20 6.99
N VAL A 82 2.77 9.17 6.51
CA VAL A 82 3.17 8.39 5.32
C VAL A 82 2.28 8.74 4.14
N VAL A 83 2.87 9.09 3.00
CA VAL A 83 2.18 9.15 1.70
C VAL A 83 2.46 7.84 0.94
N HIS A 84 1.43 7.31 0.27
CA HIS A 84 1.52 6.06 -0.46
C HIS A 84 2.14 6.22 -1.87
N ARG A 85 1.81 7.30 -2.60
CA ARG A 85 2.33 7.67 -3.95
C ARG A 85 1.99 6.71 -5.10
N ALA A 86 1.36 5.58 -4.80
CA ALA A 86 0.97 4.57 -5.77
C ALA A 86 -0.50 4.13 -5.58
N VAL A 87 -1.38 5.07 -5.21
CA VAL A 87 -2.82 4.78 -5.03
C VAL A 87 -3.46 4.47 -6.38
N ARG A 88 -3.70 3.18 -6.62
CA ARG A 88 -4.26 2.64 -7.87
C ARG A 88 -4.94 1.30 -7.63
N ARG A 89 -5.83 0.89 -8.52
CA ARG A 89 -6.63 -0.36 -8.39
C ARG A 89 -5.80 -1.59 -8.01
N ARG A 90 -4.64 -1.80 -8.66
CA ARG A 90 -3.80 -2.97 -8.41
C ARG A 90 -3.10 -2.99 -7.05
N ASN A 91 -3.00 -1.85 -6.38
CA ASN A 91 -2.35 -1.70 -5.06
C ASN A 91 -3.39 -1.66 -3.92
N MET A 92 -4.61 -2.11 -4.20
CA MET A 92 -5.71 -2.10 -3.26
C MET A 92 -6.50 -3.40 -3.36
N LEU A 93 -6.99 -3.87 -2.22
CA LEU A 93 -7.95 -4.95 -2.15
C LEU A 93 -9.15 -4.53 -1.33
N VAL A 94 -10.34 -4.91 -1.78
CA VAL A 94 -11.62 -4.65 -1.13
C VAL A 94 -12.28 -5.98 -0.85
N ALA A 95 -12.68 -6.21 0.38
CA ALA A 95 -13.48 -7.36 0.78
C ALA A 95 -14.80 -6.89 1.38
N ARG A 96 -15.91 -7.47 0.91
CA ARG A 96 -17.23 -7.23 1.51
C ARG A 96 -17.35 -8.04 2.80
N LYS A 97 -17.72 -7.38 3.90
CA LYS A 97 -17.99 -8.02 5.20
C LYS A 97 -19.41 -7.64 5.63
N GLY A 98 -20.39 -8.40 5.13
CA GLY A 98 -21.81 -8.12 5.33
C GLY A 98 -22.23 -6.80 4.67
N ARG A 99 -22.61 -5.81 5.48
CA ARG A 99 -23.01 -4.45 5.03
C ARG A 99 -21.84 -3.46 4.95
N SER A 100 -20.65 -3.83 5.40
CA SER A 100 -19.45 -2.99 5.35
C SER A 100 -18.40 -3.53 4.39
N PHE A 101 -17.37 -2.73 4.17
CA PHE A 101 -16.20 -3.09 3.37
C PHE A 101 -14.94 -3.04 4.24
N LYS A 102 -14.02 -3.97 3.97
CA LYS A 102 -12.64 -3.94 4.45
C LYS A 102 -11.76 -3.55 3.26
N VAL A 103 -10.89 -2.58 3.46
CA VAL A 103 -9.97 -2.11 2.41
C VAL A 103 -8.54 -2.29 2.89
N TRP A 104 -7.71 -2.80 2.01
CA TRP A 104 -6.28 -3.00 2.20
C TRP A 104 -5.50 -2.17 1.18
N PHE A 105 -4.48 -1.45 1.65
CA PHE A 105 -3.47 -0.82 0.81
C PHE A 105 -2.22 -1.70 0.78
N LEU A 106 -1.62 -1.82 -0.41
CA LEU A 106 -0.50 -2.71 -0.73
C LEU A 106 0.57 -1.93 -1.50
N ASP A 107 1.78 -2.49 -1.62
CA ASP A 107 2.87 -1.95 -2.46
C ASP A 107 3.28 -0.52 -2.01
N PHE A 108 4.09 -0.49 -0.95
CA PHE A 108 4.64 0.73 -0.37
C PHE A 108 6.05 1.06 -0.88
N GLU A 109 6.53 0.41 -1.96
CA GLU A 109 7.87 0.60 -2.53
C GLU A 109 8.20 2.08 -2.78
N THR A 110 7.23 2.84 -3.28
CA THR A 110 7.39 4.27 -3.63
C THR A 110 6.93 5.23 -2.54
N SER A 111 6.48 4.72 -1.40
CA SER A 111 5.95 5.51 -0.29
C SER A 111 7.02 6.34 0.40
N ARG A 112 6.59 7.40 1.10
CA ARG A 112 7.49 8.32 1.78
C ARG A 112 6.99 8.67 3.18
N ILE A 113 7.86 8.56 4.17
CA ILE A 113 7.64 9.02 5.55
C ILE A 113 7.95 10.52 5.63
N ALA A 114 7.25 11.25 6.51
CA ALA A 114 7.34 12.71 6.66
C ALA A 114 7.04 13.45 5.34
N ALA A 115 5.92 13.07 4.72
CA ALA A 115 5.47 13.65 3.47
C ALA A 115 4.98 15.10 3.61
N ALA A 116 5.02 15.86 2.52
CA ALA A 116 4.43 17.20 2.49
C ALA A 116 2.90 17.11 2.35
N PRO A 117 2.12 18.09 2.87
CA PRO A 117 0.66 18.05 2.78
C PRO A 117 0.10 17.83 1.36
N GLU A 118 0.75 18.41 0.35
CA GLU A 118 0.33 18.34 -1.06
C GLU A 118 0.38 16.91 -1.62
N GLU A 119 1.29 16.08 -1.10
CA GLU A 119 1.41 14.68 -1.48
C GLU A 119 0.23 13.85 -0.94
N PHE A 120 -0.28 14.18 0.25
CA PHE A 120 -1.49 13.56 0.78
C PHE A 120 -2.73 13.91 -0.05
N ASP A 121 -2.83 15.16 -0.50
CA ASP A 121 -3.92 15.61 -1.37
C ASP A 121 -3.90 14.87 -2.71
N GLN A 122 -2.71 14.61 -3.26
CA GLN A 122 -2.55 13.83 -4.49
C GLN A 122 -3.02 12.38 -4.30
N ASP A 123 -2.60 11.72 -3.21
CA ASP A 123 -3.07 10.38 -2.83
C ASP A 123 -4.61 10.31 -2.74
N MET A 124 -5.24 11.33 -2.14
CA MET A 124 -6.69 11.43 -2.03
C MET A 124 -7.37 11.64 -3.39
N ALA A 125 -6.78 12.45 -4.26
CA ALA A 125 -7.27 12.66 -5.61
C ALA A 125 -7.19 11.38 -6.46
N ASP A 126 -6.09 10.63 -6.31
CA ASP A 126 -5.89 9.33 -6.95
C ASP A 126 -6.93 8.31 -6.46
N LEU A 127 -7.17 8.26 -5.14
CA LEU A 127 -8.18 7.40 -4.54
C LEU A 127 -9.59 7.68 -5.11
N ARG A 128 -9.97 8.96 -5.21
CA ARG A 128 -11.25 9.35 -5.82
C ARG A 128 -11.37 8.87 -7.26
N ARG A 129 -10.28 8.90 -8.04
CA ARG A 129 -10.26 8.39 -9.42
C ARG A 129 -10.42 6.88 -9.47
N VAL A 130 -9.85 6.13 -8.52
CA VAL A 130 -9.98 4.66 -8.44
C VAL A 130 -11.46 4.23 -8.30
N PHE A 131 -12.21 4.93 -7.44
CA PHE A 131 -13.59 4.60 -7.09
C PHE A 131 -14.66 5.38 -7.87
N ARG A 132 -14.26 6.25 -8.80
CA ARG A 132 -15.23 6.95 -9.67
C ARG A 132 -16.00 5.90 -10.47
N ARG A 133 -17.34 5.93 -10.37
CA ARG A 133 -18.19 5.09 -11.22
C ARG A 133 -17.89 5.46 -12.68
N SER A 134 -17.55 4.46 -13.48
CA SER A 134 -17.60 4.58 -14.93
C SER A 134 -19.06 4.42 -15.29
N ASP A 135 -19.68 5.50 -15.76
CA ASP A 135 -21.05 5.49 -16.31
C ASP A 135 -21.14 4.57 -17.54
#